data_AF-A0A7K6LW88-F1
#
_entry.id   AF-A0A7K6LW88-F1
#
_cell.length_a   1.000
_cell.length_b   1.000
_cell.length_c   1.000
_cell.angle_alpha   90.00
_cell.angle_beta   90.00
_cell.angle_gamma   90.00
#
_symmetry.space_group_name_H-M   'P 1'
#
loop_
_entity.id
_entity.type
_entity.pdbx_description
1 polymer ?
#
loop_
_entity_poly.entity_id
_entity_poly.type
_entity_poly.pdbx_seq_one_letter_code
_entity_poly.pdbx_strand_id
1 'polypeptide(L)'
;QAFSQHCPFLMGPIECLADVVTPDTDIQVTLSIFELASAAGIPCEVDPALVTALAGNRTGLGGLWGHGGGVAVTWESPVTGLSPGCAEGSSPEEDYKVSCLLLVFVAVSLPLLAADPASLYNPELDG
;
A
#
# COMPACT_ATOMS: atom_id res chain seq x y z
N GLN A 1 -14.60 -13.54 1.63
CA GLN A 1 -15.78 -14.43 1.84
C GLN A 1 -15.50 -15.62 2.78
N ALA A 2 -14.41 -16.37 2.64
CA ALA A 2 -14.16 -17.55 3.50
C ALA A 2 -14.14 -17.22 5.01
N PHE A 3 -13.54 -16.08 5.39
CA PHE A 3 -13.47 -15.64 6.78
C PHE A 3 -14.87 -15.44 7.40
N SER A 4 -15.80 -14.83 6.66
CA SER A 4 -17.20 -14.63 7.09
C SER A 4 -17.92 -15.95 7.36
N GLN A 5 -17.57 -17.02 6.63
CA GLN A 5 -18.18 -18.34 6.79
C GLN A 5 -17.61 -19.11 7.99
N HIS A 6 -16.32 -18.92 8.29
CA HIS A 6 -15.64 -19.64 9.36
C HIS A 6 -15.69 -18.92 10.72
N CYS A 7 -15.79 -17.59 10.72
CA CYS A 7 -15.73 -16.75 11.91
C CYS A 7 -16.87 -15.70 11.97
N PRO A 8 -18.16 -16.09 11.86
CA PRO A 8 -19.26 -15.13 11.75
C PRO A 8 -19.43 -14.22 12.97
N PHE A 9 -19.07 -14.69 14.17
CA PHE A 9 -19.17 -13.90 15.41
C PHE A 9 -18.13 -12.78 15.52
N LEU A 10 -17.02 -12.90 14.78
CA LEU A 10 -15.98 -11.87 14.74
C LEU A 10 -16.25 -10.85 13.65
N MET A 11 -17.01 -11.21 12.61
CA MET A 11 -17.23 -10.30 11.49
C MET A 11 -17.99 -9.04 11.90
N GLY A 12 -19.10 -9.17 12.64
CA GLY A 12 -19.90 -8.02 13.07
C GLY A 12 -19.11 -6.97 13.87
N PRO A 13 -18.32 -7.35 14.89
CA PRO A 13 -17.43 -6.41 15.57
C PRO A 13 -16.36 -5.77 14.68
N ILE A 14 -15.78 -6.52 13.72
CA ILE A 14 -14.75 -5.98 12.82
C ILE A 14 -15.37 -4.98 11.83
N GLU A 15 -16.54 -5.27 11.28
CA GLU A 15 -17.30 -4.34 10.42
C GLU A 15 -17.65 -3.06 11.18
N CYS A 16 -18.19 -3.19 12.40
CA CYS A 16 -18.52 -2.04 13.25
C CYS A 16 -17.28 -1.19 13.58
N LEU A 17 -16.13 -1.83 13.79
CA LEU A 17 -14.87 -1.12 14.05
C LEU A 17 -14.34 -0.40 12.80
N ALA A 18 -14.57 -0.94 11.60
CA ALA A 18 -14.22 -0.25 10.36
C ALA A 18 -15.13 0.97 10.12
N ASP A 19 -16.42 0.88 10.46
CA ASP A 19 -17.39 1.98 10.30
C ASP A 19 -17.14 3.20 11.20
N VAL A 20 -16.40 3.04 12.31
CA VAL A 20 -16.06 4.17 13.20
C VAL A 20 -14.86 4.99 12.73
N VAL A 21 -14.20 4.58 11.65
CA VAL A 21 -13.09 5.35 11.07
C VAL A 21 -13.65 6.64 10.47
N THR A 22 -13.11 7.77 10.92
CA THR A 22 -13.44 9.11 10.42
C THR A 22 -12.18 9.79 9.89
N PRO A 23 -12.27 10.80 9.02
CA PRO A 23 -11.09 11.53 8.54
C PRO A 23 -10.30 12.23 9.65
N ASP A 24 -10.92 12.46 10.81
CA ASP A 24 -10.29 13.04 12.00
C ASP A 24 -9.62 11.97 12.90
N THR A 25 -9.85 10.68 12.63
CA THR A 25 -9.19 9.58 13.35
C THR A 25 -7.69 9.59 13.03
N ASP A 26 -6.86 9.40 14.06
CA ASP A 26 -5.41 9.35 13.90
C ASP A 26 -4.99 8.37 12.80
N ILE A 27 -4.06 8.80 11.94
CA ILE A 27 -3.65 8.06 10.74
C ILE A 27 -3.10 6.67 11.10
N GLN A 28 -2.32 6.55 12.17
CA GLN A 28 -1.76 5.25 12.57
C GLN A 28 -2.86 4.33 13.12
N VAL A 29 -3.79 4.88 13.90
CA VAL A 29 -4.96 4.13 14.40
C VAL A 29 -5.82 3.65 13.23
N THR A 30 -6.08 4.51 12.25
CA THR A 30 -6.82 4.18 11.02
C THR A 30 -6.15 3.05 10.25
N LEU A 31 -4.82 3.10 10.05
CA LEU A 31 -4.09 2.04 9.36
C LEU A 31 -4.12 0.70 10.11
N SER A 32 -4.07 0.71 11.45
CA SER A 32 -4.22 -0.52 12.25
C SER A 32 -5.63 -1.13 12.14
N ILE A 33 -6.67 -0.30 12.07
CA ILE A 33 -8.05 -0.78 11.85
C ILE A 33 -8.18 -1.37 10.43
N PHE A 34 -7.64 -0.70 9.42
CA PHE A 34 -7.66 -1.20 8.04
C PHE A 34 -6.83 -2.48 7.85
N GLU A 35 -5.74 -2.67 8.61
CA GLU A 35 -4.99 -3.94 8.60
C GLU A 35 -5.87 -5.11 9.04
N LEU A 36 -6.59 -4.94 10.15
CA LEU A 36 -7.53 -5.94 10.66
C LEU A 36 -8.69 -6.18 9.68
N ALA A 37 -9.31 -5.11 9.18
CA ALA A 37 -10.45 -5.18 8.27
C ALA A 37 -10.06 -5.85 6.94
N SER A 38 -8.94 -5.44 6.33
CA SER A 38 -8.41 -6.03 5.10
C SER A 38 -8.08 -7.52 5.28
N ALA A 39 -7.49 -7.92 6.42
CA ALA A 39 -7.24 -9.32 6.74
C ALA A 39 -8.54 -10.16 6.88
N ALA A 40 -9.64 -9.55 7.33
CA ALA A 40 -10.96 -10.17 7.32
C ALA A 40 -11.61 -10.21 5.92
N GLY A 41 -10.99 -9.58 4.92
CA GLY A 41 -11.49 -9.46 3.55
C GLY A 41 -12.54 -8.36 3.38
N ILE A 42 -12.56 -7.38 4.30
CA ILE A 42 -13.39 -6.18 4.19
C ILE A 42 -12.64 -5.16 3.32
N PRO A 43 -13.30 -4.58 2.29
CA PRO A 43 -12.67 -3.58 1.45
C PRO A 43 -12.32 -2.33 2.26
N CYS A 44 -11.09 -1.84 2.10
CA CYS A 44 -10.59 -0.64 2.77
C CYS A 44 -10.32 0.46 1.73
N GLU A 45 -10.54 1.72 2.09
CA GLU A 45 -10.24 2.86 1.21
C GLU A 45 -8.74 3.04 0.97
N VAL A 46 -7.92 2.67 1.96
CA VAL A 46 -6.46 2.67 1.87
C VAL A 46 -5.96 1.27 2.22
N ASP A 47 -5.19 0.66 1.32
CA ASP A 47 -4.58 -0.65 1.54
C ASP A 47 -3.31 -0.53 2.40
N PRO A 48 -3.29 -1.08 3.64
CA PRO A 48 -2.15 -1.00 4.55
C PRO A 48 -0.92 -1.80 4.06
N ALA A 49 -1.12 -2.88 3.29
CA ALA A 49 -0.03 -3.65 2.70
C ALA A 49 0.63 -2.85 1.57
N LEU A 50 -0.16 -2.16 0.75
CA LEU A 50 0.36 -1.24 -0.27
C LEU A 50 1.12 -0.08 0.37
N VAL A 51 0.59 0.53 1.43
CA VAL A 51 1.28 1.59 2.19
C VAL A 51 2.63 1.09 2.71
N THR A 52 2.67 -0.11 3.27
CA THR A 52 3.91 -0.72 3.80
C THR A 52 4.92 -1.00 2.68
N ALA A 53 4.46 -1.55 1.55
CA ALA A 53 5.32 -1.79 0.39
C ALA A 53 5.88 -0.49 -0.18
N LEU A 54 5.04 0.55 -0.30
CA LEU A 54 5.40 1.89 -0.77
C LEU A 54 6.28 2.67 0.23
N ALA A 55 6.19 2.37 1.52
CA ALA A 55 7.11 2.92 2.52
C ALA A 55 8.49 2.26 2.42
N GLY A 56 8.54 0.95 2.12
CA GLY A 56 9.77 0.17 2.01
C GLY A 56 10.60 0.48 0.76
N ASN A 57 9.96 0.81 -0.36
CA ASN A 57 10.67 1.14 -1.60
C ASN A 57 11.28 2.57 -1.63
N ARG A 58 11.22 3.30 -0.50
CA ARG A 58 12.19 4.37 -0.16
C ARG A 58 13.64 3.88 -0.24
N THR A 59 13.88 2.58 -0.07
CA THR A 59 15.21 1.96 -0.17
C THR A 59 15.55 1.43 -1.58
N GLY A 60 14.62 1.53 -2.53
CA GLY A 60 14.59 0.67 -3.72
C GLY A 60 15.06 1.26 -5.05
N LEU A 61 15.25 2.59 -5.18
CA LEU A 61 15.82 3.16 -6.42
C LEU A 61 17.34 3.37 -6.38
N GLY A 62 17.99 3.19 -5.22
CA GLY A 62 19.45 3.18 -5.06
C GLY A 62 20.07 1.80 -4.85
N GLY A 63 19.26 0.75 -4.65
CA GLY A 63 19.72 -0.61 -4.35
C GLY A 63 19.72 -1.59 -5.53
N LEU A 64 19.37 -1.15 -6.73
CA LEU A 64 19.26 -2.00 -7.93
C LEU A 64 20.62 -2.33 -8.57
N TRP A 65 21.69 -2.43 -7.77
CA TRP A 65 22.94 -3.12 -8.10
C TRP A 65 23.51 -3.74 -6.81
N GLY A 66 22.92 -4.85 -6.38
CA GLY A 66 23.30 -5.56 -5.16
C GLY A 66 22.97 -7.04 -5.23
N HIS A 67 23.67 -7.74 -6.12
CA HIS A 67 23.91 -9.17 -6.18
C HIS A 67 23.19 -10.08 -5.14
N GLY A 68 22.14 -10.77 -5.59
CA GLY A 68 21.69 -12.10 -5.16
C GLY A 68 21.64 -12.47 -3.66
N GLY A 69 20.43 -12.75 -3.17
CA GLY A 69 20.23 -13.78 -2.15
C GLY A 69 19.15 -13.50 -1.10
N GLY A 70 18.12 -14.35 -1.08
CA GLY A 70 17.59 -14.92 0.17
C GLY A 70 16.60 -14.09 1.00
N VAL A 71 15.48 -14.74 1.35
CA VAL A 71 14.44 -14.28 2.27
C VAL A 71 14.98 -13.97 3.67
N ALA A 72 14.44 -12.92 4.31
CA ALA A 72 14.37 -12.86 5.77
C ALA A 72 13.22 -11.96 6.21
N VAL A 73 12.06 -12.58 6.41
CA VAL A 73 11.08 -12.10 7.38
C VAL A 73 11.68 -12.32 8.77
N THR A 74 12.06 -11.26 9.46
CA THR A 74 12.34 -11.32 10.91
C THR A 74 11.79 -10.06 11.56
N TRP A 75 10.52 -10.12 11.98
CA TRP A 75 9.97 -9.20 12.97
C TRP A 75 10.29 -9.73 14.36
N GLU A 76 11.50 -9.40 14.84
CA GLU A 76 11.82 -9.42 16.26
C GLU A 76 12.83 -8.29 16.55
N SER A 77 12.39 -7.29 17.32
CA SER A 77 13.28 -6.33 18.02
C SER A 77 13.99 -7.06 19.18
N PRO A 78 15.09 -6.54 19.82
CA PRO A 78 15.59 -5.16 19.86
C PRO A 78 17.15 -4.99 19.81
N VAL A 79 17.60 -3.74 19.62
CA VAL A 79 18.93 -3.17 19.95
C VAL A 79 20.19 -3.95 19.53
N THR A 80 20.70 -3.68 18.32
CA THR A 80 22.15 -3.67 18.08
C THR A 80 22.50 -2.44 17.25
N GLY A 81 23.39 -1.61 17.80
CA GLY A 81 23.94 -0.47 17.09
C GLY A 81 24.84 -0.94 15.96
N LEU A 82 24.44 -0.66 14.72
CA LEU A 82 25.34 -0.44 13.60
C LEU A 82 24.90 0.82 12.87
N SER A 83 25.84 1.76 12.80
CA SER A 83 25.93 2.98 12.00
C SER A 83 24.70 3.36 11.15
N PRO A 84 24.12 4.57 11.32
CA PRO A 84 23.27 5.14 10.29
C PRO A 84 24.20 5.55 9.14
N GLY A 85 24.51 4.61 8.26
CA GLY A 85 25.04 4.96 6.94
C GLY A 85 24.00 5.85 6.30
N CYS A 86 24.32 7.13 6.13
CA CYS A 86 23.45 8.17 5.62
C CYS A 86 22.87 7.75 4.27
N ALA A 87 21.69 7.14 4.30
CA ALA A 87 20.74 7.33 3.23
C ALA A 87 20.23 8.76 3.43
N GLU A 88 20.88 9.72 2.78
CA GLU A 88 20.29 11.02 2.50
C GLU A 88 19.08 10.74 1.61
N GLY A 89 17.99 10.28 2.23
CA GLY A 89 16.70 10.13 1.59
C GLY A 89 16.28 11.51 1.11
N SER A 90 15.70 11.56 -0.08
CA SER A 90 14.96 12.74 -0.52
C SER A 90 14.09 13.27 0.63
N SER A 91 14.02 14.60 0.75
CA SER A 91 13.14 15.23 1.72
C SER A 91 11.69 14.77 1.50
N PRO A 92 10.84 14.70 2.53
CA PRO A 92 9.43 14.29 2.37
C PRO A 92 8.67 15.17 1.36
N GLU A 93 9.14 16.40 1.15
CA GLU A 93 8.62 17.35 0.16
C GLU A 93 8.89 16.90 -1.28
N GLU A 94 10.03 16.27 -1.55
CA GLU A 94 10.40 15.75 -2.86
C GLU A 94 9.61 14.48 -3.19
N ASP A 95 9.44 13.56 -2.23
CA ASP A 95 8.62 12.36 -2.41
C ASP A 95 7.16 12.72 -2.73
N TYR A 96 6.63 13.75 -2.07
CA TYR A 96 5.31 14.30 -2.36
C TYR A 96 5.24 14.87 -3.79
N LYS A 97 6.26 15.63 -4.22
CA LYS A 97 6.34 16.14 -5.59
C LYS A 97 6.38 15.02 -6.62
N VAL A 98 7.19 13.98 -6.40
CA VAL A 98 7.26 12.82 -7.30
C VAL A 98 5.91 12.13 -7.38
N SER A 99 5.26 11.89 -6.24
CA SER A 99 3.92 11.28 -6.18
C SER A 99 2.88 12.10 -6.96
N CYS A 100 2.88 13.43 -6.78
CA CYS A 100 2.02 14.33 -7.53
C CYS A 100 2.32 14.29 -9.04
N LEU A 101 3.59 14.32 -9.42
CA LEU A 101 4.00 14.28 -10.81
C LEU A 101 3.68 12.94 -11.48
N LEU A 102 3.75 11.81 -10.76
CA LEU A 102 3.30 10.51 -11.26
C LEU A 102 1.80 10.51 -11.57
N LEU A 103 0.97 11.08 -10.68
CA LEU A 103 -0.47 11.19 -10.94
C LEU A 103 -0.77 12.07 -12.15
N VAL A 104 -0.07 13.21 -12.28
CA VAL A 104 -0.17 14.09 -13.46
C VAL A 104 0.23 13.31 -14.71
N PHE A 105 1.37 12.63 -14.68
CA PHE A 105 1.89 11.84 -15.79
C PHE A 105 0.91 10.76 -16.26
N VAL A 106 0.31 10.02 -15.31
CA VAL A 106 -0.74 9.03 -15.61
C VAL A 106 -1.89 9.71 -16.34
N ALA A 107 -2.41 10.82 -15.82
CA ALA A 107 -3.53 11.55 -16.42
C ALA A 107 -3.25 12.04 -17.85
N VAL A 108 -2.06 12.60 -18.12
CA VAL A 108 -1.70 13.05 -19.49
C VAL A 108 -1.39 11.89 -20.44
N SER A 109 -1.08 10.70 -19.92
CA SER A 109 -0.77 9.53 -20.73
C SER A 109 -2.02 8.71 -21.09
N LEU A 110 -3.14 8.89 -20.39
CA LEU A 110 -4.41 8.19 -20.69
C LEU A 110 -4.86 8.33 -22.16
N PRO A 111 -4.78 9.51 -22.81
CA PRO A 111 -5.14 9.63 -24.23
C PRO A 111 -4.26 8.79 -25.17
N LEU A 112 -2.99 8.55 -24.82
CA LEU A 112 -2.10 7.69 -25.59
C LEU A 112 -2.48 6.21 -25.41
N LEU A 113 -2.87 5.82 -24.19
CA LEU A 113 -3.36 4.48 -23.88
C LEU A 113 -4.70 4.17 -24.57
N ALA A 114 -5.56 5.18 -24.75
CA ALA A 114 -6.84 5.04 -25.45
C ALA A 114 -6.70 4.87 -26.97
N ALA A 115 -5.54 5.22 -27.55
CA ALA A 115 -5.26 5.00 -28.96
C ALA A 115 -4.77 3.58 -29.26
N ASP A 116 -4.47 2.79 -28.23
CA ASP A 116 -4.01 1.41 -28.38
C ASP A 116 -5.19 0.47 -28.73
N PRO A 117 -5.08 -0.35 -29.79
CA PRO A 117 -6.17 -1.23 -30.23
C PRO A 117 -6.47 -2.38 -29.24
N ALA A 118 -5.58 -2.68 -28.28
CA ALA A 118 -5.86 -3.62 -27.19
C ALA A 118 -6.57 -2.95 -26.00
N SER A 119 -6.75 -1.63 -26.03
CA SER A 119 -7.47 -0.82 -25.04
C SER A 119 -8.96 -0.63 -25.40
N LEU A 120 -9.48 -1.41 -26.35
CA LEU A 120 -10.89 -1.39 -26.73
C LEU A 120 -11.73 -2.10 -25.66
N TYR A 121 -12.68 -1.36 -25.08
CA TYR A 121 -13.64 -1.90 -24.13
C TYR A 121 -14.43 -3.08 -24.72
N ASN A 122 -14.43 -4.22 -24.03
CA ASN A 122 -15.24 -5.37 -24.39
C ASN A 122 -16.37 -5.58 -23.37
N PRO A 123 -17.65 -5.37 -23.75
CA PRO A 123 -18.77 -5.54 -22.82
C PRO A 123 -18.95 -6.97 -22.32
N GLU A 124 -18.36 -7.97 -22.99
CA GLU A 124 -18.43 -9.37 -22.55
C GLU A 124 -17.45 -9.69 -21.42
N LEU A 125 -16.44 -8.84 -21.19
CA LEU A 125 -15.39 -9.06 -20.19
C LEU A 125 -15.53 -8.18 -18.93
N ASP A 126 -16.56 -7.33 -18.85
CA ASP A 126 -16.70 -6.33 -17.77
C ASP A 126 -15.40 -5.53 -17.55
N GLY A 127 -14.72 -5.21 -18.65
CA GLY A 127 -13.40 -4.55 -18.68
C GLY A 127 -12.93 -4.26 -20.11
#